data_AF-A0A5J4QFG1-F1
#
_entry.id   AF-A0A5J4QFG1-F1
#
_cell.length_a   1.000
_cell.length_b   1.000
_cell.length_c   1.000
_cell.angle_alpha   90.00
_cell.angle_beta   90.00
_cell.angle_gamma   90.00
#
_symmetry.space_group_name_H-M   'P 1'
#
loop_
_entity.id
_entity.type
_entity.pdbx_description
1 polymer ?
#
loop_
_entity_poly.entity_id
_entity_poly.type
_entity_poly.pdbx_seq_one_letter_code
_entity_poly.pdbx_strand_id
1 'polypeptide(L)'
;KEVPFEYEQDSVELRKFYIYCDWEPKEEYKFQADSCAFTGIYGLCTDKMESPVKVKSLDDYGAIYFNVPGATTPAFVELLDEKDNVLRKTEVIDTKADFPFLKPGKYCARLIEDTNGNGIWDTGNYEAQRQPEKVYYYNQILELKVMFELEQDWNINALAPDKQKPDELKKQKPDEDKKKKRNTSTSATNRNR
;
A
#
# COMPACT_ATOMS: atom_id res chain seq x y z
N LYS A 1 -20.13 24.56 11.08
CA LYS A 1 -19.14 25.00 12.09
C LYS A 1 -17.78 24.90 11.43
N GLU A 2 -16.89 25.88 11.59
CA GLU A 2 -15.52 25.74 11.12
C GLU A 2 -14.77 24.73 12.00
N VAL A 3 -14.04 23.83 11.37
CA VAL A 3 -13.32 22.74 12.02
C VAL A 3 -11.84 23.04 11.84
N PRO A 4 -11.04 23.11 12.91
CA PRO A 4 -9.59 23.22 12.79
C PRO A 4 -9.05 22.05 11.97
N PHE A 5 -8.21 22.34 10.99
CA PHE A 5 -7.55 21.33 10.18
C PHE A 5 -6.10 21.75 9.90
N GLU A 6 -5.25 20.75 9.75
CA GLU A 6 -3.90 20.89 9.22
C GLU A 6 -3.88 20.32 7.80
N TYR A 7 -2.91 20.72 6.99
CA TYR A 7 -2.72 20.16 5.67
C TYR A 7 -1.25 20.03 5.31
N GLU A 8 -0.96 19.07 4.46
CA GLU A 8 0.38 18.75 3.97
C GLU A 8 0.34 18.51 2.46
N GLN A 9 1.31 19.06 1.74
CA GLN A 9 1.45 18.82 0.30
C GLN A 9 2.30 17.58 0.06
N ASP A 10 1.86 16.71 -0.86
CA ASP A 10 2.65 15.55 -1.26
C ASP A 10 3.97 16.00 -1.92
N SER A 11 5.09 15.40 -1.52
CA SER A 11 6.42 15.80 -1.95
C SER A 11 6.70 15.45 -3.42
N VAL A 12 6.00 14.47 -3.98
CA VAL A 12 6.17 14.00 -5.36
C VAL A 12 5.00 14.48 -6.22
N GLU A 13 3.77 14.28 -5.74
CA GLU A 13 2.55 14.69 -6.43
C GLU A 13 2.16 16.12 -6.02
N LEU A 14 2.80 17.13 -6.60
CA LEU A 14 2.59 18.56 -6.25
C LEU A 14 1.13 19.08 -6.29
N ARG A 15 0.18 18.32 -6.85
CA ARG A 15 -1.25 18.66 -6.92
C ARG A 15 -2.10 17.90 -5.88
N LYS A 16 -1.47 17.15 -4.99
CA LYS A 16 -2.12 16.32 -3.99
C LYS A 16 -1.82 16.89 -2.61
N PHE A 17 -2.88 17.04 -1.83
CA PHE A 17 -2.81 17.58 -0.48
C PHE A 17 -3.52 16.62 0.46
N TYR A 18 -2.90 16.36 1.60
CA TYR A 18 -3.48 15.63 2.71
C TYR A 18 -4.06 16.64 3.70
N ILE A 19 -5.26 16.36 4.19
CA ILE A 19 -5.95 17.21 5.17
C ILE A 19 -6.16 16.36 6.42
N TYR A 20 -5.68 16.87 7.55
CA TYR A 20 -5.75 16.23 8.85
C TYR A 20 -6.67 17.03 9.76
N CYS A 21 -7.71 16.38 10.27
CA CYS A 21 -8.57 16.94 11.31
C CYS A 21 -9.22 15.79 12.09
N ASP A 22 -9.76 16.12 13.26
CA ASP A 22 -10.52 15.19 14.10
C ASP A 22 -11.91 14.95 13.48
N TRP A 23 -11.97 14.05 12.50
CA TRP A 23 -13.20 13.69 11.80
C TRP A 23 -14.19 13.00 12.75
N GLU A 24 -15.37 13.58 12.94
CA GLU A 24 -16.47 12.97 13.69
C GLU A 24 -17.22 11.97 12.78
N PRO A 25 -17.41 10.72 13.22
CA PRO A 25 -18.15 9.71 12.44
C PRO A 25 -19.59 10.13 12.16
N LYS A 26 -20.13 9.75 11.00
CA LYS A 26 -21.51 10.04 10.53
C LYS A 26 -21.81 11.51 10.22
N GLU A 27 -20.84 12.40 10.37
CA GLU A 27 -20.99 13.82 10.04
C GLU A 27 -20.70 14.10 8.56
N GLU A 28 -21.31 15.18 8.06
CA GLU A 28 -21.07 15.71 6.73
C GLU A 28 -20.28 17.02 6.81
N TYR A 29 -19.10 17.01 6.20
CA TYR A 29 -18.24 18.16 6.09
C TYR A 29 -18.32 18.75 4.68
N LYS A 30 -17.93 20.02 4.57
CA LYS A 30 -17.79 20.69 3.29
C LYS A 30 -16.39 21.25 3.20
N PHE A 31 -15.62 20.74 2.25
CA PHE A 31 -14.37 21.37 1.85
C PHE A 31 -14.70 22.56 0.96
N GLN A 32 -14.15 23.73 1.29
CA GLN A 32 -14.26 24.93 0.49
C GLN A 32 -12.87 25.50 0.26
N ALA A 33 -12.56 25.79 -1.00
CA ALA A 33 -11.39 26.56 -1.40
C ALA A 33 -11.88 27.80 -2.14
N ASP A 34 -11.38 28.97 -1.76
CA ASP A 34 -11.76 30.23 -2.38
C ASP A 34 -11.14 30.38 -3.77
N SER A 35 -11.69 31.33 -4.54
CA SER A 35 -11.10 31.73 -5.82
C SER A 35 -9.65 32.16 -5.60
N CYS A 36 -8.75 31.72 -6.47
CA CYS A 36 -7.30 31.93 -6.35
C CYS A 36 -6.60 31.19 -5.19
N ALA A 37 -7.24 30.21 -4.54
CA ALA A 37 -6.57 29.37 -3.55
C ALA A 37 -5.38 28.60 -4.14
N PHE A 38 -5.48 28.16 -5.40
CA PHE A 38 -4.38 27.52 -6.11
C PHE A 38 -4.02 28.31 -7.36
N THR A 39 -2.71 28.47 -7.59
CA THR A 39 -2.16 29.13 -8.77
C THR A 39 -1.34 28.14 -9.59
N GLY A 40 -1.64 28.06 -10.88
CA GLY A 40 -0.85 27.28 -11.83
C GLY A 40 0.42 28.01 -12.24
N ILE A 41 1.36 27.28 -12.83
CA ILE A 41 2.63 27.82 -13.35
C ILE A 41 2.46 28.91 -14.42
N TYR A 42 1.29 28.98 -15.06
CA TYR A 42 0.95 29.98 -16.06
C TYR A 42 0.23 31.22 -15.49
N GLY A 43 0.16 31.34 -14.16
CA GLY A 43 -0.54 32.45 -13.49
C GLY A 43 -2.07 32.35 -13.51
N LEU A 44 -2.61 31.22 -13.96
CA LEU A 44 -4.05 30.94 -13.89
C LEU A 44 -4.42 30.52 -12.47
N CYS A 45 -5.48 31.12 -11.95
CA CYS A 45 -6.05 30.84 -10.64
C CYS A 45 -7.20 29.84 -10.75
N THR A 46 -7.41 29.05 -9.70
CA THR A 46 -8.62 28.22 -9.60
C THR A 46 -9.85 29.05 -9.28
N ASP A 47 -11.00 28.64 -9.81
CA ASP A 47 -12.29 29.12 -9.35
C ASP A 47 -12.59 28.62 -7.94
N LYS A 48 -13.58 29.24 -7.30
CA LYS A 48 -14.12 28.76 -6.02
C LYS A 48 -14.56 27.30 -6.16
N MET A 49 -14.05 26.44 -5.28
CA MET A 49 -14.38 25.03 -5.24
C MET A 49 -15.10 24.69 -3.93
N GLU A 50 -16.17 23.92 -4.05
CA GLU A 50 -16.90 23.38 -2.90
C GLU A 50 -17.13 21.89 -3.14
N SER A 51 -16.71 21.05 -2.19
CA SER A 51 -16.90 19.61 -2.27
C SER A 51 -17.46 19.07 -0.95
N PRO A 52 -18.60 18.37 -0.97
CA PRO A 52 -19.10 17.68 0.22
C PRO A 52 -18.21 16.47 0.53
N VAL A 53 -17.92 16.24 1.80
CA VAL A 53 -17.15 15.11 2.33
C VAL A 53 -18.01 14.43 3.39
N LYS A 54 -18.48 13.21 3.09
CA LYS A 54 -19.25 12.41 4.05
C LYS A 54 -18.32 11.48 4.82
N VAL A 55 -18.25 11.63 6.13
CA VAL A 55 -17.48 10.71 6.99
C VAL A 55 -18.37 9.52 7.31
N LYS A 56 -17.90 8.32 6.94
CA LYS A 56 -18.62 7.07 7.18
C LYS A 56 -18.72 6.75 8.68
N SER A 57 -19.63 5.86 9.05
CA SER A 57 -19.70 5.36 10.42
C SER A 57 -18.42 4.61 10.78
N LEU A 58 -18.05 4.56 12.06
CA LEU A 58 -17.04 3.62 12.54
C LEU A 58 -17.41 2.17 12.16
N ASP A 59 -18.72 1.89 12.18
CA ASP A 59 -19.29 0.62 11.78
C ASP A 59 -19.10 0.30 10.29
N ASP A 60 -18.62 1.23 9.44
CA ASP A 60 -18.36 0.98 8.01
C ASP A 60 -16.90 0.56 7.74
N TYR A 61 -16.08 0.50 8.80
CA TYR A 61 -14.67 0.18 8.72
C TYR A 61 -14.35 -1.13 9.44
N GLY A 62 -13.22 -1.73 9.09
CA GLY A 62 -12.59 -2.81 9.84
C GLY A 62 -11.19 -2.40 10.29
N ALA A 63 -10.49 -3.32 10.96
CA ALA A 63 -9.11 -3.15 11.37
C ALA A 63 -8.29 -4.41 11.03
N ILE A 64 -7.01 -4.20 10.73
CA ILE A 64 -6.04 -5.29 10.58
C ILE A 64 -4.89 -5.00 11.53
N TYR A 65 -4.56 -5.98 12.36
CA TYR A 65 -3.47 -5.93 13.33
C TYR A 65 -2.47 -7.02 12.97
N PHE A 66 -1.22 -6.64 12.70
CA PHE A 66 -0.15 -7.59 12.45
C PHE A 66 0.72 -7.73 13.68
N ASN A 67 0.96 -8.98 14.08
CA ASN A 67 1.96 -9.34 15.08
C ASN A 67 3.14 -9.97 14.37
N VAL A 68 4.31 -9.33 14.42
CA VAL A 68 5.49 -9.71 13.63
C VAL A 68 6.67 -10.04 14.55
N PRO A 69 6.60 -11.15 15.31
CA PRO A 69 7.67 -11.53 16.22
C PRO A 69 8.94 -11.88 15.42
N GLY A 70 9.97 -11.06 15.58
CA GLY A 70 11.27 -11.24 14.93
C GLY A 70 11.60 -10.22 13.84
N ALA A 71 10.76 -9.21 13.61
CA ALA A 71 11.16 -8.05 12.81
C ALA A 71 12.31 -7.30 13.48
N THR A 72 13.36 -7.00 12.72
CA THR A 72 14.47 -6.15 13.19
C THR A 72 14.03 -4.70 13.12
N THR A 73 13.93 -3.99 14.25
CA THR A 73 13.61 -2.56 14.25
C THR A 73 14.86 -1.71 13.97
N PRO A 74 14.75 -0.58 13.24
CA PRO A 74 13.53 0.03 12.71
C PRO A 74 12.91 -0.79 11.58
N ALA A 75 11.57 -0.88 11.57
CA ALA A 75 10.83 -1.55 10.53
C ALA A 75 9.45 -0.90 10.38
N PHE A 76 8.87 -1.00 9.19
CA PHE A 76 7.52 -0.55 8.93
C PHE A 76 6.77 -1.55 8.05
N VAL A 77 5.46 -1.58 8.21
CA VAL A 77 4.55 -2.39 7.39
C VAL A 77 3.81 -1.48 6.43
N GLU A 78 3.74 -1.90 5.18
CA GLU A 78 2.92 -1.29 4.16
C GLU A 78 1.74 -2.20 3.81
N LEU A 79 0.55 -1.62 3.84
CA LEU A 79 -0.66 -2.25 3.36
C LEU A 79 -0.82 -1.91 1.88
N LEU A 80 -0.99 -2.94 1.05
CA LEU A 80 -1.02 -2.87 -0.40
C LEU A 80 -2.41 -3.23 -0.95
N ASP A 81 -2.73 -2.69 -2.12
CA ASP A 81 -3.86 -3.17 -2.93
C ASP A 81 -3.49 -4.41 -3.76
N GLU A 82 -4.48 -4.98 -4.47
CA GLU A 82 -4.29 -6.11 -5.40
C GLU A 82 -3.31 -5.81 -6.55
N LYS A 83 -2.97 -4.54 -6.78
CA LYS A 83 -2.07 -4.07 -7.85
C LYS A 83 -0.68 -3.71 -7.32
N ASP A 84 -0.37 -4.04 -6.05
CA ASP A 84 0.91 -3.76 -5.39
C ASP A 84 1.14 -2.26 -5.10
N ASN A 85 0.08 -1.44 -5.09
CA ASN A 85 0.16 -0.02 -4.70
C ASN A 85 0.04 0.12 -3.19
N VAL A 86 0.90 0.97 -2.60
CA VAL A 86 0.86 1.27 -1.16
C VAL A 86 -0.37 2.11 -0.84
N LEU A 87 -1.27 1.55 -0.02
CA LEU A 87 -2.46 2.22 0.47
C LEU A 87 -2.21 2.94 1.80
N ARG A 88 -1.47 2.31 2.71
CA ARG A 88 -1.09 2.86 4.00
C ARG A 88 0.24 2.28 4.46
N LYS A 89 0.89 2.98 5.38
CA LYS A 89 2.14 2.58 6.02
C LYS A 89 2.03 2.86 7.51
N THR A 90 2.60 1.97 8.33
CA THR A 90 2.72 2.17 9.77
C THR A 90 4.05 1.59 10.26
N GLU A 91 4.63 2.18 11.30
CA GLU A 91 5.85 1.67 11.91
C GLU A 91 5.56 0.43 12.77
N VAL A 92 6.54 -0.45 12.91
CA VAL A 92 6.45 -1.61 13.80
C VAL A 92 6.88 -1.17 15.20
N ILE A 93 5.93 -1.14 16.13
CA ILE A 93 6.16 -0.77 17.53
C ILE A 93 5.88 -2.00 18.39
N ASP A 94 6.85 -2.41 19.20
CA ASP A 94 6.72 -3.59 20.08
C ASP A 94 6.22 -4.84 19.32
N THR A 95 6.81 -5.10 18.15
CA THR A 95 6.43 -6.18 17.21
C THR A 95 5.03 -6.09 16.60
N LYS A 96 4.30 -4.98 16.79
CA LYS A 96 2.96 -4.78 16.26
C LYS A 96 2.91 -3.70 15.20
N ALA A 97 2.03 -3.91 14.21
CA ALA A 97 1.70 -2.93 13.19
C ALA A 97 0.19 -2.88 12.98
N ASP A 98 -0.41 -1.76 13.39
CA ASP A 98 -1.86 -1.60 13.50
C ASP A 98 -2.42 -0.72 12.37
N PHE A 99 -3.49 -1.20 11.73
CA PHE A 99 -4.21 -0.48 10.68
C PHE A 99 -5.69 -0.35 11.02
N PRO A 100 -6.08 0.63 11.86
CA PRO A 100 -7.48 0.90 12.17
C PRO A 100 -8.20 1.61 11.03
N PHE A 101 -9.54 1.60 11.03
CA PHE A 101 -10.39 2.35 10.10
C PHE A 101 -10.17 2.02 8.62
N LEU A 102 -9.91 0.76 8.28
CA LEU A 102 -9.77 0.28 6.91
C LEU A 102 -11.13 0.07 6.24
N LYS A 103 -11.24 0.44 4.96
CA LYS A 103 -12.46 0.16 4.19
C LYS A 103 -12.54 -1.35 3.92
N PRO A 104 -13.72 -1.95 3.79
CA PRO A 104 -13.82 -3.35 3.39
C PRO A 104 -13.21 -3.55 2.00
N GLY A 105 -12.47 -4.63 1.81
CA GLY A 105 -11.74 -4.91 0.58
C GLY A 105 -10.68 -6.00 0.74
N LYS A 106 -9.95 -6.27 -0.34
CA LYS A 106 -8.80 -7.17 -0.31
C LYS A 106 -7.53 -6.38 -0.07
N TYR A 107 -6.71 -6.88 0.85
CA TYR A 107 -5.46 -6.25 1.24
C TYR A 107 -4.33 -7.27 1.19
N CYS A 108 -3.17 -6.79 0.76
CA CYS A 108 -1.89 -7.48 0.95
C CYS A 108 -1.04 -6.65 1.91
N ALA A 109 0.00 -7.26 2.49
CA ALA A 109 0.93 -6.54 3.33
C ALA A 109 2.38 -6.92 3.00
N ARG A 110 3.29 -5.95 3.17
CA ARG A 110 4.74 -6.20 3.16
C ARG A 110 5.39 -5.51 4.36
N LEU A 111 6.36 -6.16 4.98
CA LEU A 111 7.21 -5.60 6.02
C LEU A 111 8.55 -5.23 5.41
N ILE A 112 9.06 -4.05 5.75
CA ILE A 112 10.38 -3.57 5.36
C ILE A 112 11.21 -3.36 6.63
N GLU A 113 12.39 -3.97 6.67
CA GLU A 113 13.41 -3.65 7.69
C GLU A 113 14.14 -2.38 7.24
N ASP A 114 13.82 -1.26 7.89
CA ASP A 114 14.38 0.05 7.60
C ASP A 114 15.72 0.20 8.34
N THR A 115 16.79 -0.06 7.60
CA THR A 115 18.14 -0.09 8.15
C THR A 115 18.68 1.30 8.48
N ASN A 116 18.06 2.35 7.94
CA ASN A 116 18.54 3.71 8.02
C ASN A 116 17.59 4.66 8.78
N GLY A 117 16.37 4.21 9.07
CA GLY A 117 15.39 4.90 9.90
C GLY A 117 14.66 6.05 9.21
N ASN A 118 14.64 6.12 7.88
CA ASN A 118 13.96 7.19 7.15
C ASN A 118 12.48 6.88 6.83
N GLY A 119 12.01 5.67 7.14
CA GLY A 119 10.65 5.19 6.87
C GLY A 119 10.35 5.01 5.38
N ILE A 120 11.35 4.94 4.51
CA ILE A 120 11.22 4.78 3.06
C ILE A 120 11.94 3.49 2.67
N TRP A 121 11.34 2.71 1.78
CA TRP A 121 12.04 1.52 1.29
C TRP A 121 13.18 1.94 0.36
N ASP A 122 14.41 1.71 0.82
CA ASP A 122 15.61 2.07 0.08
C ASP A 122 16.17 0.92 -0.75
N THR A 123 16.36 1.20 -2.04
CA THR A 123 17.16 0.32 -2.91
C THR A 123 18.63 0.34 -2.51
N GLY A 124 19.37 -0.71 -2.90
CA GLY A 124 20.80 -0.79 -2.62
C GLY A 124 21.57 0.32 -3.34
N ASN A 125 22.65 0.78 -2.73
CA ASN A 125 23.55 1.76 -3.31
C ASN A 125 24.87 1.08 -3.65
N TYR A 126 25.19 0.96 -4.95
CA TYR A 126 26.41 0.30 -5.41
C TYR A 126 27.67 1.06 -5.02
N GLU A 127 27.66 2.38 -5.14
CA GLU A 127 28.81 3.24 -4.81
C GLU A 127 29.13 3.19 -3.31
N ALA A 128 28.09 3.21 -2.47
CA ALA A 128 28.21 3.05 -1.02
C ALA A 128 28.32 1.58 -0.57
N GLN A 129 28.37 0.62 -1.50
CA GLN A 129 28.36 -0.83 -1.24
C GLN A 129 27.25 -1.30 -0.28
N ARG A 130 26.13 -0.57 -0.24
CA ARG A 130 24.99 -0.85 0.64
C ARG A 130 24.01 -1.76 -0.06
N GLN A 131 23.65 -2.88 0.57
CA GLN A 131 22.61 -3.78 0.07
C GLN A 131 21.22 -3.12 0.17
N PRO A 132 20.27 -3.51 -0.70
CA PRO A 132 18.88 -3.07 -0.57
C PRO A 132 18.28 -3.53 0.76
N GLU A 133 17.31 -2.77 1.25
CA GLU A 133 16.58 -3.12 2.45
C GLU A 133 15.72 -4.36 2.25
N LYS A 134 15.64 -5.19 3.31
CA LYS A 134 14.94 -6.47 3.23
C LYS A 134 13.44 -6.25 3.26
N VAL A 135 12.75 -6.95 2.37
CA VAL A 135 11.29 -6.90 2.24
C VAL A 135 10.74 -8.30 2.42
N TYR A 136 9.75 -8.42 3.30
CA TYR A 136 9.01 -9.65 3.53
C TYR A 136 7.56 -9.45 3.13
N TYR A 137 6.97 -10.37 2.40
CA TYR A 137 5.56 -10.31 2.03
C TYR A 137 4.72 -11.20 2.93
N TYR A 138 3.54 -10.71 3.29
CA TYR A 138 2.53 -11.55 3.89
C TYR A 138 1.96 -12.44 2.79
N ASN A 139 2.01 -13.75 2.99
CA ASN A 139 1.80 -14.75 1.95
C ASN A 139 0.32 -15.00 1.62
N GLN A 140 -0.59 -14.38 2.36
CA GLN A 140 -2.03 -14.51 2.17
C GLN A 140 -2.64 -13.14 1.87
N ILE A 141 -3.76 -13.17 1.16
CA ILE A 141 -4.56 -11.98 0.90
C ILE A 141 -5.62 -11.91 1.98
N LEU A 142 -5.70 -10.74 2.61
CA LEU A 142 -6.63 -10.48 3.69
C LEU A 142 -7.91 -9.89 3.11
N GLU A 143 -9.00 -10.65 3.18
CA GLU A 143 -10.33 -10.16 2.83
C GLU A 143 -10.98 -9.52 4.06
N LEU A 144 -10.89 -8.18 4.14
CA LEU A 144 -11.45 -7.42 5.24
C LEU A 144 -12.92 -7.09 4.97
N LYS A 145 -13.77 -7.40 5.95
CA LYS A 145 -15.18 -7.00 5.97
C LYS A 145 -15.40 -5.83 6.93
N VAL A 146 -16.56 -5.23 6.77
CA VAL A 146 -17.05 -4.16 7.65
C VAL A 146 -17.18 -4.68 9.09
N MET A 147 -16.77 -3.89 10.10
CA MET A 147 -16.69 -4.24 11.53
C MET A 147 -15.82 -5.46 11.88
N PHE A 148 -14.99 -5.95 10.95
CA PHE A 148 -14.09 -7.05 11.25
C PHE A 148 -12.76 -6.53 11.77
N GLU A 149 -12.23 -7.22 12.77
CA GLU A 149 -10.87 -7.04 13.26
C GLU A 149 -10.10 -8.32 12.94
N LEU A 150 -9.03 -8.19 12.14
CA LEU A 150 -8.19 -9.31 11.74
C LEU A 150 -6.85 -9.20 12.46
N GLU A 151 -6.62 -10.06 13.44
CA GLU A 151 -5.30 -10.26 14.04
C GLU A 151 -4.53 -11.32 13.25
N GLN A 152 -3.35 -10.96 12.75
CA GLN A 152 -2.52 -11.83 11.91
C GLN A 152 -1.13 -11.99 12.51
N ASP A 153 -0.81 -13.21 12.91
CA ASP A 153 0.55 -13.59 13.26
C ASP A 153 1.38 -13.77 11.99
N TRP A 154 2.47 -13.01 11.91
CA TRP A 154 3.35 -12.98 10.77
C TRP A 154 4.74 -13.43 11.16
N ASN A 155 5.06 -14.68 10.83
CA ASN A 155 6.42 -15.16 10.89
C ASN A 155 7.16 -14.86 9.57
N ILE A 156 8.00 -13.81 9.59
CA ILE A 156 8.77 -13.35 8.42
C ILE A 156 9.75 -14.40 7.85
N ASN A 157 10.11 -15.41 8.65
CA ASN A 157 11.08 -16.45 8.28
C ASN A 157 10.43 -17.79 7.90
N ALA A 158 9.10 -17.89 7.95
CA ALA A 158 8.40 -19.16 7.70
C ALA A 158 8.52 -19.63 6.23
N LEU A 159 8.67 -18.70 5.29
CA LEU A 159 8.83 -18.98 3.87
C LEU A 159 10.05 -18.25 3.32
N ALA A 160 10.73 -18.84 2.34
CA ALA A 160 11.80 -18.15 1.62
C ALA A 160 11.25 -16.90 0.91
N PRO A 161 12.00 -15.77 0.88
CA PRO A 161 11.53 -14.49 0.31
C PRO A 161 10.90 -14.61 -1.08
N ASP A 162 11.43 -15.47 -1.95
CA ASP A 162 10.94 -15.71 -3.32
C ASP A 162 9.52 -16.30 -3.39
N LYS A 163 9.08 -16.96 -2.31
CA LYS A 163 7.76 -17.62 -2.20
C LYS A 163 6.77 -16.86 -1.34
N GLN A 164 7.19 -15.76 -0.73
CA GLN A 164 6.35 -14.98 0.17
C GLN A 164 5.32 -14.14 -0.60
N LYS A 165 5.65 -13.63 -1.79
CA LYS A 165 4.73 -12.81 -2.57
C LYS A 165 3.57 -13.65 -3.11
N PRO A 166 2.31 -13.34 -2.76
CA PRO A 166 1.13 -14.02 -3.29
C PRO A 166 1.13 -14.01 -4.82
N ASP A 167 0.69 -15.11 -5.44
CA ASP A 167 0.67 -15.25 -6.89
C ASP A 167 -0.23 -14.21 -7.57
N GLU A 168 -1.27 -13.73 -6.89
CA GLU A 168 -2.16 -12.67 -7.38
C GLU A 168 -1.45 -11.31 -7.52
N LEU A 169 -0.41 -11.03 -6.72
CA LEU A 169 0.41 -9.82 -6.86
C LEU A 169 1.53 -9.95 -7.88
N LYS A 170 1.82 -11.16 -8.37
CA LYS A 170 2.83 -11.34 -9.42
C LYS A 170 2.24 -10.90 -10.73
N LYS A 171 2.65 -9.72 -11.23
CA LYS A 171 2.34 -9.27 -12.60
C LYS A 171 2.66 -10.43 -13.55
N GLN A 172 1.63 -11.01 -14.16
CA GLN A 172 1.79 -12.09 -15.14
C GLN A 172 2.76 -11.60 -16.23
N LYS A 173 3.97 -12.15 -16.25
CA LYS A 173 4.75 -12.18 -17.49
C LYS A 173 3.88 -12.96 -18.50
N PRO A 174 3.84 -12.56 -19.78
CA PRO A 174 3.12 -13.33 -20.78
C PRO A 174 3.64 -14.78 -20.77
N ASP A 175 2.74 -15.72 -20.45
CA ASP A 175 2.88 -17.17 -20.37
C ASP A 175 4.25 -17.75 -20.79
N GLU A 176 5.09 -18.15 -19.82
CA GLU A 176 6.14 -19.14 -20.10
C GLU A 176 5.54 -20.50 -20.54
N ASP A 177 4.29 -20.79 -20.18
CA ASP A 177 3.57 -21.99 -20.62
C ASP A 177 3.28 -22.02 -22.13
N LYS A 178 3.20 -20.85 -22.79
CA LYS A 178 3.15 -20.78 -24.26
C LYS A 178 4.48 -21.15 -24.91
N LYS A 179 5.60 -21.02 -24.20
CA LYS A 179 6.93 -21.40 -24.71
C LYS A 179 7.12 -22.92 -24.68
N LYS A 180 6.58 -23.62 -23.67
CA LYS A 180 6.61 -25.09 -23.62
C LYS A 180 5.74 -25.76 -24.68
N LYS A 181 4.54 -25.24 -24.97
CA LYS A 181 3.67 -25.78 -26.05
C LYS A 181 4.20 -25.58 -27.47
N ARG A 182 5.10 -24.60 -27.68
CA ARG A 182 5.70 -24.33 -29.00
C ARG A 182 6.87 -25.25 -29.36
N ASN A 183 7.52 -25.88 -28.37
CA ASN A 183 8.65 -26.77 -28.60
C ASN A 183 8.25 -28.24 -28.82
N THR A 184 7.02 -28.63 -28.48
CA THR A 184 6.52 -30.01 -28.68
C THR A 184 5.77 -30.22 -30.00
N SER A 185 5.38 -29.15 -30.71
CA SER A 185 4.67 -29.25 -31.99
C SER A 185 5.59 -29.27 -33.22
N THR A 186 6.88 -29.02 -33.06
CA THR A 186 7.86 -29.00 -34.18
C THR A 186 8.55 -30.34 -34.43
N SER A 187 8.32 -31.36 -33.61
CA SER A 187 8.98 -32.68 -33.71
C SER A 187 8.12 -33.79 -34.34
N ALA A 188 6.92 -33.48 -34.87
CA ALA A 188 5.98 -34.47 -35.38
C ALA A 188 5.76 -34.51 -36.91
N THR A 189 6.51 -33.76 -37.73
CA THR A 189 6.24 -33.67 -39.19
C THR A 189 7.38 -34.20 -40.08
N ASN A 190 8.17 -35.19 -39.65
CA ASN A 190 9.16 -35.78 -40.54
C ASN A 190 9.32 -37.29 -40.38
N ARG A 191 8.22 -38.03 -40.57
CA ARG A 191 8.24 -39.47 -40.91
C ARG A 191 7.07 -39.78 -41.83
N ASN A 192 7.30 -39.73 -43.13
CA ASN A 192 6.71 -40.65 -44.10
C ASN A 192 7.47 -40.52 -45.41
N ARG A 193 8.28 -41.54 -45.69
CA ARG A 193 8.89 -41.86 -46.98
C ARG A 193 8.52 -43.30 -47.29
#